data_AF-A0A2V2RGU2-F1
#
_entry.id   AF-A0A2V2RGU2-F1
#
_cell.length_a   1.000
_cell.length_b   1.000
_cell.length_c   1.000
_cell.angle_alpha   90.00
_cell.angle_beta   90.00
_cell.angle_gamma   90.00
#
_symmetry.space_group_name_H-M   'P 1'
#
loop_
_entity.id
_entity.type
_entity.pdbx_description
1 polymer ?
#
loop_
_entity_poly.entity_id
_entity_poly.type
_entity_poly.pdbx_seq_one_letter_code
_entity_poly.pdbx_strand_id
1 'polypeptide(L)'
;MWEEMDTAAKLHKVFSGDPKVMTAQQALELATIRGAEALHLDKQIGSLEVGKRADIVIVERDSLNQIPLYNIYSDLVYATKASDVQTVVINGRVVMRDKRLLTLNEAAIKESARVFRERIIKSLKG
;
A
#
# COMPACT_ATOMS: atom_id res chain seq x y z
N MET A 1 0.29 -3.96 -1.74
CA MET A 1 -0.16 -2.72 -2.41
C MET A 1 0.89 -2.17 -3.37
N TRP A 2 2.10 -1.82 -2.93
CA TRP A 2 3.15 -1.34 -3.86
C TRP A 2 3.47 -2.31 -5.00
N GLU A 3 3.64 -3.58 -4.67
CA GLU A 3 3.84 -4.65 -5.67
C GLU A 3 2.63 -4.81 -6.61
N GLU A 4 1.42 -4.57 -6.10
CA GLU A 4 0.18 -4.64 -6.90
C GLU A 4 0.09 -3.46 -7.87
N MET A 5 0.45 -2.24 -7.45
CA MET A 5 0.50 -1.07 -8.33
C MET A 5 1.51 -1.31 -9.47
N ASP A 6 2.71 -1.80 -9.14
CA ASP A 6 3.74 -2.11 -10.13
C ASP A 6 3.25 -3.19 -11.12
N THR A 7 2.69 -4.27 -10.59
CA THR A 7 2.17 -5.40 -11.39
C THR A 7 1.03 -4.94 -12.28
N ALA A 8 0.02 -4.23 -11.75
CA ALA A 8 -1.10 -3.73 -12.52
C ALA A 8 -0.61 -2.80 -13.65
N ALA A 9 0.28 -1.86 -13.35
CA ALA A 9 0.82 -0.93 -14.33
C ALA A 9 1.61 -1.63 -15.45
N LYS A 10 2.39 -2.66 -15.13
CA LYS A 10 3.17 -3.41 -16.11
C LYS A 10 2.29 -4.38 -16.92
N LEU A 11 1.39 -5.10 -16.28
CA LEU A 11 0.56 -6.12 -16.91
C LEU A 11 -0.33 -5.53 -18.01
N HIS A 12 -0.94 -4.37 -17.76
CA HIS A 12 -1.76 -3.69 -18.78
C HIS A 12 -0.94 -3.27 -20.00
N LYS A 13 0.30 -2.80 -19.81
CA LYS A 13 1.20 -2.42 -20.90
C LYS A 13 1.63 -3.63 -21.73
N VAL A 14 2.00 -4.72 -21.07
CA VAL A 14 2.42 -5.96 -21.74
C VAL A 14 1.26 -6.53 -22.56
N PHE A 15 0.06 -6.57 -21.98
CA PHE A 15 -1.11 -7.12 -22.66
C PHE A 15 -1.57 -6.28 -23.85
N SER A 16 -1.54 -4.94 -23.73
CA SER A 16 -1.98 -4.02 -24.78
C SER A 16 -0.91 -3.74 -25.85
N GLY A 17 0.37 -4.00 -25.56
CA GLY A 17 1.49 -3.57 -26.40
C GLY A 17 1.76 -2.06 -26.38
N ASP A 18 1.06 -1.29 -25.53
CA ASP A 18 1.22 0.16 -25.42
C ASP A 18 1.78 0.55 -24.03
N PRO A 19 3.00 1.12 -23.96
CA PRO A 19 3.59 1.56 -22.69
C PRO A 19 2.84 2.73 -22.02
N LYS A 20 1.92 3.40 -22.74
CA LYS A 20 1.16 4.56 -22.25
C LYS A 20 -0.22 4.21 -21.69
N VAL A 21 -0.70 2.97 -21.87
CA VAL A 21 -2.07 2.57 -21.49
C VAL A 21 -2.38 2.75 -19.99
N MET A 22 -1.35 2.69 -19.14
CA MET A 22 -1.46 2.93 -17.71
C MET A 22 -0.24 3.70 -17.21
N THR A 23 -0.47 4.96 -16.85
CA THR A 23 0.55 5.81 -16.23
C THR A 23 0.76 5.43 -14.76
N ALA A 24 1.92 5.80 -14.21
CA ALA A 24 2.18 5.61 -12.77
C ALA A 24 1.18 6.40 -11.90
N GLN A 25 0.77 7.59 -12.35
CA GLN A 25 -0.25 8.37 -11.65
C GLN A 25 -1.59 7.61 -11.59
N GLN A 26 -2.06 7.05 -12.71
CA GLN A 26 -3.29 6.26 -12.74
C GLN A 26 -3.19 5.02 -11.84
N ALA A 27 -2.04 4.35 -11.79
CA ALA A 27 -1.84 3.23 -10.86
C ALA A 27 -1.92 3.66 -9.38
N LEU A 28 -1.38 4.84 -9.03
CA LEU A 28 -1.53 5.40 -7.69
C LEU A 28 -2.97 5.81 -7.39
N GLU A 29 -3.68 6.38 -8.36
CA GLU A 29 -5.11 6.71 -8.24
C GLU A 29 -5.96 5.44 -8.00
N LEU A 30 -5.67 4.33 -8.69
CA LEU A 30 -6.28 3.01 -8.45
C LEU A 30 -6.09 2.53 -7.01
N ALA A 31 -4.89 2.71 -6.46
CA ALA A 31 -4.58 2.34 -5.07
C ALA A 31 -5.15 3.32 -4.03
N THR A 32 -5.69 4.47 -4.44
CA THR A 32 -6.16 5.55 -3.56
C THR A 32 -7.58 5.99 -3.89
N ILE A 33 -7.75 7.10 -4.60
CA ILE A 33 -9.05 7.73 -4.83
C ILE A 33 -10.02 6.86 -5.63
N ARG A 34 -9.56 6.15 -6.67
CA ARG A 34 -10.43 5.25 -7.46
C ARG A 34 -10.83 4.01 -6.65
N GLY A 35 -9.97 3.55 -5.76
CA GLY A 35 -10.32 2.51 -4.79
C GLY A 35 -11.41 2.98 -3.82
N ALA A 36 -11.31 4.23 -3.34
CA ALA A 36 -12.36 4.84 -2.51
C ALA A 36 -13.68 5.03 -3.27
N GLU A 37 -13.65 5.46 -4.53
CA GLU A 37 -14.82 5.56 -5.41
C GLU A 37 -15.50 4.21 -5.61
N ALA A 38 -14.73 3.15 -5.89
CA ALA A 38 -15.26 1.80 -6.05
C ALA A 38 -15.99 1.28 -4.79
N LEU A 39 -15.60 1.77 -3.61
CA LEU A 39 -16.23 1.45 -2.33
C LEU A 39 -17.28 2.47 -1.89
N HIS A 40 -17.56 3.52 -2.68
CA HIS A 40 -18.45 4.63 -2.34
C HIS A 40 -18.01 5.38 -1.06
N LEU A 41 -16.70 5.45 -0.83
CA LEU A 41 -16.05 6.14 0.30
C LEU A 41 -15.23 7.36 -0.13
N ASP A 42 -15.28 7.76 -1.40
CA ASP A 42 -14.54 8.88 -1.99
C ASP A 42 -14.77 10.21 -1.27
N LYS A 43 -15.96 10.41 -0.69
CA LYS A 43 -16.25 11.60 0.13
C LYS A 43 -15.53 11.62 1.48
N GLN A 44 -14.99 10.48 1.92
CA GLN A 44 -14.43 10.30 3.26
C GLN A 44 -12.92 10.04 3.22
N ILE A 45 -12.40 9.33 2.21
CA ILE A 45 -11.00 8.87 2.13
C ILE A 45 -10.49 8.90 0.68
N GLY A 46 -9.23 8.51 0.47
CA GLY A 46 -8.65 8.29 -0.86
C GLY A 46 -7.92 9.49 -1.45
N SER A 47 -8.02 10.67 -0.84
CA SER A 47 -7.26 11.87 -1.22
C SER A 47 -7.06 12.80 -0.02
N LEU A 48 -6.09 13.71 -0.15
CA LEU A 48 -5.77 14.71 0.86
C LEU A 48 -6.55 16.00 0.60
N GLU A 49 -7.79 16.04 1.06
CA GLU A 49 -8.70 17.18 0.89
C GLU A 49 -9.35 17.56 2.23
N VAL A 50 -9.62 18.86 2.41
CA VAL A 50 -10.28 19.36 3.63
C VAL A 50 -11.65 18.68 3.80
N GLY A 51 -11.91 18.19 5.00
CA GLY A 51 -13.16 17.48 5.34
C GLY A 51 -13.09 15.96 5.20
N LYS A 52 -12.07 15.41 4.53
CA LYS A 52 -11.82 13.96 4.52
C LYS A 52 -11.08 13.50 5.77
N ARG A 53 -11.16 12.20 6.07
CA ARG A 53 -10.44 11.58 7.19
C ARG A 53 -8.94 11.68 6.96
N ALA A 54 -8.18 11.82 8.04
CA ALA A 54 -6.73 11.81 8.02
C ALA A 54 -6.19 10.36 7.92
N ASP A 55 -6.38 9.75 6.75
CA ASP A 55 -5.82 8.46 6.36
C ASP A 55 -4.57 8.72 5.50
N ILE A 56 -3.40 8.64 6.12
CA ILE A 56 -2.13 9.15 5.56
C ILE A 56 -1.04 8.10 5.70
N VAL A 57 -0.26 7.94 4.63
CA VAL A 57 0.97 7.15 4.61
C VAL A 57 2.14 8.09 4.34
N ILE A 58 3.16 8.04 5.18
CA ILE A 58 4.42 8.77 5.01
C ILE A 58 5.48 7.78 4.55
N VAL A 59 6.07 8.06 3.39
CA VAL A 59 7.07 7.23 2.73
C VAL A 59 8.44 7.90 2.85
N GLU A 60 9.46 7.12 3.24
CA GLU A 60 10.85 7.56 3.28
C GLU A 60 11.39 7.75 1.87
N ARG A 61 12.19 8.81 1.67
CA ARG A 61 12.62 9.29 0.34
C ARG A 61 14.11 9.17 0.03
N ASP A 62 14.89 8.60 0.94
CA ASP A 62 16.35 8.51 0.83
C ASP A 62 16.85 7.05 0.84
N SER A 63 15.95 6.11 0.50
CA SER A 63 16.32 4.71 0.31
C SER A 63 17.07 4.53 -1.02
N LEU A 64 18.04 3.60 -1.06
CA LEU A 64 18.86 3.32 -2.25
C LEU A 64 18.05 3.03 -3.53
N ASN A 65 16.87 2.44 -3.39
CA ASN A 65 15.98 2.13 -4.50
C ASN A 65 15.26 3.35 -5.10
N GLN A 66 15.31 4.53 -4.46
CA GLN A 66 14.59 5.74 -4.88
C GLN A 66 15.52 6.85 -5.41
N ILE A 67 16.83 6.59 -5.45
CA ILE A 67 17.84 7.55 -5.91
C ILE A 67 18.37 7.13 -7.29
N PRO A 68 18.42 8.05 -8.28
CA PRO A 68 17.94 9.44 -8.26
C PRO A 68 16.43 9.57 -8.52
N LEU A 69 15.83 10.62 -7.94
CA LEU A 69 14.42 10.97 -8.16
C LEU A 69 14.25 11.82 -9.43
N TYR A 70 13.50 11.30 -10.40
CA TYR A 70 13.10 12.06 -11.60
C TYR A 70 11.62 12.46 -11.61
N ASN A 71 10.73 11.55 -11.18
CA ASN A 71 9.28 11.74 -11.18
C ASN A 71 8.68 11.04 -9.97
N ILE A 72 7.91 11.78 -9.16
CA ILE A 72 7.35 11.25 -7.91
C ILE A 72 6.39 10.07 -8.12
N TYR A 73 5.56 10.09 -9.16
CA TYR A 73 4.62 8.99 -9.42
C TYR A 73 5.35 7.73 -9.88
N SER A 74 6.33 7.88 -10.78
CA SER A 74 7.17 6.76 -11.22
C SER A 74 7.95 6.15 -10.05
N ASP A 75 8.50 6.99 -9.19
CA ASP A 75 9.23 6.56 -7.99
C ASP A 75 8.31 5.82 -7.01
N LEU A 76 7.12 6.38 -6.73
CA LEU A 76 6.12 5.73 -5.89
C LEU A 76 5.64 4.41 -6.47
N VAL A 77 5.41 4.27 -7.78
CA VAL A 77 4.83 3.02 -8.31
C VAL A 77 5.89 1.97 -8.61
N TYR A 78 7.03 2.35 -9.18
CA TYR A 78 7.99 1.39 -9.73
C TYR A 78 9.20 1.14 -8.83
N ALA A 79 9.57 2.10 -7.98
CA ALA A 79 10.82 2.07 -7.24
C ALA A 79 10.61 1.80 -5.74
N THR A 80 9.64 2.50 -5.14
CA THR A 80 9.28 2.41 -3.73
C THR A 80 8.82 0.99 -3.36
N LYS A 81 9.14 0.56 -2.14
CA LYS A 81 8.71 -0.71 -1.55
C LYS A 81 7.86 -0.48 -0.31
N ALA A 82 7.11 -1.51 0.10
CA ALA A 82 6.34 -1.45 1.35
C ALA A 82 7.25 -1.17 2.58
N SER A 83 8.52 -1.61 2.54
CA SER A 83 9.53 -1.34 3.56
C SER A 83 9.97 0.13 3.66
N ASP A 84 9.64 0.95 2.65
CA ASP A 84 9.92 2.39 2.67
C ASP A 84 8.82 3.17 3.38
N VAL A 85 7.69 2.54 3.75
CA VAL A 85 6.65 3.18 4.54
C VAL A 85 7.15 3.41 5.96
N GLN A 86 7.25 4.67 6.37
CA GLN A 86 7.80 5.08 7.66
C GLN A 86 6.71 5.24 8.72
N THR A 87 5.62 5.95 8.39
CA THR A 87 4.56 6.29 9.36
C THR A 87 3.19 6.11 8.70
N VAL A 88 2.22 5.59 9.47
CA VAL A 88 0.84 5.39 9.02
C VAL A 88 -0.13 6.01 10.02
N VAL A 89 -1.05 6.80 9.50
CA VAL A 89 -2.12 7.47 10.24
C VAL A 89 -3.46 6.98 9.68
N ILE A 90 -4.37 6.58 10.58
CA ILE A 90 -5.72 6.16 10.22
C ILE A 90 -6.69 6.99 11.05
N ASN A 91 -7.57 7.74 10.37
CA ASN A 91 -8.53 8.65 10.98
C ASN A 91 -7.89 9.58 12.03
N GLY A 92 -6.71 10.12 11.72
CA GLY A 92 -5.95 11.01 12.61
C GLY A 92 -5.17 10.30 13.73
N ARG A 93 -5.32 8.98 13.91
CA ARG A 93 -4.54 8.21 14.88
C ARG A 93 -3.30 7.61 14.22
N VAL A 94 -2.13 7.89 14.78
CA VAL A 94 -0.88 7.25 14.36
C VAL A 94 -0.89 5.79 14.82
N VAL A 95 -0.88 4.86 13.86
CA VAL A 95 -0.88 3.40 14.13
C VAL A 95 0.49 2.77 13.92
N MET A 96 1.36 3.43 13.15
CA MET A 96 2.77 3.08 12.98
C MET A 96 3.59 4.36 12.92
N ARG A 97 4.74 4.40 13.58
CA ARG A 97 5.69 5.53 13.55
C ARG A 97 7.10 5.00 13.46
N ASP A 98 7.91 5.59 12.58
CA ASP A 98 9.32 5.20 12.37
C ASP A 98 9.49 3.69 12.18
N LYS A 99 8.61 3.10 11.36
CA LYS A 99 8.53 1.66 11.05
C LYS A 99 8.21 0.77 12.26
N ARG A 100 7.72 1.34 13.38
CA ARG A 100 7.29 0.62 14.59
C ARG A 100 5.78 0.67 14.74
N LEU A 101 5.15 -0.49 14.87
CA LEU A 101 3.71 -0.62 15.12
C LEU A 101 3.38 -0.15 16.56
N LEU A 102 2.36 0.71 16.69
CA LEU A 102 1.96 1.29 17.98
C LEU A 102 0.71 0.64 18.58
N THR A 103 -0.03 -0.13 17.79
CA THR A 103 -1.34 -0.67 18.17
C THR A 103 -1.42 -2.19 18.13
N LEU A 104 -0.32 -2.87 17.81
CA LEU A 104 -0.27 -4.32 17.61
C LEU A 104 0.92 -4.93 18.38
N ASN A 105 0.69 -6.09 19.00
CA ASN A 105 1.76 -6.90 19.57
C ASN A 105 2.20 -7.96 18.55
N GLU A 106 3.32 -7.72 17.88
CA GLU A 106 3.82 -8.62 16.84
C GLU A 106 4.09 -10.04 17.32
N ALA A 107 4.62 -10.20 18.54
CA ALA A 107 4.95 -11.51 19.08
C ALA A 107 3.68 -12.34 19.30
N ALA A 108 2.65 -11.73 19.89
CA ALA A 108 1.36 -12.38 20.10
C ALA A 108 0.65 -12.73 18.78
N ILE A 109 0.74 -11.85 17.76
CA ILE A 109 0.18 -12.11 16.42
C ILE A 109 0.90 -13.29 15.75
N LYS A 110 2.24 -13.30 15.77
CA LYS A 110 3.04 -14.39 15.20
C LYS A 110 2.72 -15.72 15.87
N GLU A 111 2.54 -15.72 17.19
CA GLU A 111 2.18 -16.93 17.92
C GLU A 111 0.77 -17.42 17.60
N SER A 112 -0.21 -16.51 17.58
CA SER A 112 -1.59 -16.82 17.19
C SER A 112 -1.64 -17.43 15.79
N ALA A 113 -0.88 -16.88 14.84
CA ALA A 113 -0.79 -17.39 13.47
C ALA A 113 -0.21 -18.83 13.41
N ARG A 114 0.80 -19.15 14.22
CA ARG A 114 1.34 -20.52 14.32
C ARG A 114 0.30 -21.49 14.85
N VAL A 115 -0.45 -21.10 15.88
CA VAL A 115 -1.54 -21.93 16.42
C VAL A 115 -2.63 -22.18 15.36
N PHE A 116 -3.03 -21.14 14.61
CA PHE A 116 -4.00 -21.30 13.52
C PHE A 116 -3.50 -22.23 12.41
N ARG A 117 -2.21 -22.17 12.04
CA ARG A 117 -1.61 -23.09 11.06
C ARG A 117 -1.85 -24.55 11.44
N GLU A 118 -1.62 -24.92 12.70
CA GLU A 118 -1.82 -26.30 13.16
C GLU A 118 -3.29 -26.75 13.05
N ARG A 119 -4.23 -25.83 13.29
CA ARG A 119 -5.66 -26.11 13.12
C ARG A 119 -6.02 -26.36 11.65
N ILE A 120 -5.50 -25.53 10.74
CA ILE A 120 -5.73 -25.65 9.29
C ILE A 120 -5.15 -26.97 8.77
N ILE A 121 -3.91 -27.30 9.16
CA ILE A 121 -3.28 -28.56 8.71
C ILE A 121 -4.08 -29.78 9.20
N LYS A 122 -4.60 -29.74 10.43
CA LYS A 122 -5.46 -30.82 10.94
C LYS A 122 -6.78 -30.93 10.18
N SER A 123 -7.43 -29.81 9.85
CA SER A 123 -8.71 -29.84 9.10
C SER A 123 -8.56 -30.36 7.66
N LEU A 124 -7.35 -30.29 7.08
CA LEU A 124 -7.06 -30.83 5.75
C LEU A 124 -6.71 -32.32 5.74
N LYS A 125 -6.52 -32.93 6.91
CA LYS A 125 -6.20 -34.37 7.07
C LYS A 125 -7.43 -35.20 7.49
N GLY A 126 -8.62 -34.60 7.45
CA GLY A 126 -9.90 -35.29 7.61
C GLY A 126 -10.41 -35.83 6.29
#